data_AF-A0A2K2FBB1-F1
#
_entry.id   AF-A0A2K2FBB1-F1
#
_cell.length_a   1.000
_cell.length_b   1.000
_cell.length_c   1.000
_cell.angle_alpha   90.00
_cell.angle_beta   90.00
_cell.angle_gamma   90.00
#
_symmetry.space_group_name_H-M   'P 1'
#
loop_
_entity.id
_entity.type
_entity.pdbx_description
1 polymer ?
#
loop_
_entity_poly.entity_id
_entity_poly.type
_entity_poly.pdbx_seq_one_letter_code
_entity_poly.pdbx_strand_id
1 'polypeptide(L)' 'MPTFKNLKDLENYLKKNPKIVLEQNIGKVIEYECPVCKSTQKIEIISSNKGKCKNCSREIEITMVIE' A
#
# COMPACT_ATOMS: atom_id res chain seq x y z
N MET A 1 -14.96 12.07 -8.83
CA MET A 1 -14.81 10.64 -8.51
C MET A 1 -15.20 9.83 -9.74
N PRO A 2 -14.38 8.87 -10.18
CA PRO A 2 -14.79 7.93 -11.24
C PRO A 2 -16.00 7.11 -10.77
N THR A 3 -16.96 6.91 -11.67
CA THR A 3 -18.15 6.10 -11.41
C THR A 3 -17.91 4.70 -11.97
N PHE A 4 -17.82 3.69 -11.10
CA PHE A 4 -17.60 2.30 -11.52
C PHE A 4 -18.94 1.61 -11.76
N LYS A 5 -19.09 0.96 -12.91
CA LYS A 5 -20.33 0.27 -13.27
C LYS A 5 -20.47 -1.07 -12.52
N ASN A 6 -19.34 -1.74 -12.24
CA ASN A 6 -19.30 -3.07 -11.65
C ASN A 6 -18.11 -3.22 -10.68
N LEU A 7 -18.17 -4.22 -9.77
CA LEU A 7 -17.05 -4.57 -8.87
C LEU A 7 -15.76 -4.88 -9.64
N LYS A 8 -15.86 -5.51 -10.82
CA LYS A 8 -14.72 -5.84 -11.68
C LYS A 8 -14.01 -4.61 -12.25
N ASP A 9 -14.76 -3.54 -12.55
CA ASP A 9 -14.19 -2.26 -12.99
C ASP A 9 -13.47 -1.54 -11.85
N LEU A 10 -14.02 -1.62 -10.63
CA LEU A 10 -13.36 -1.13 -9.43
C LEU A 10 -12.07 -1.91 -9.15
N GLU A 11 -12.10 -3.24 -9.18
CA GLU A 11 -10.90 -4.08 -9.01
C GLU A 11 -9.84 -3.72 -10.04
N ASN A 12 -10.17 -3.70 -11.34
CA ASN A 12 -9.23 -3.32 -12.40
C ASN A 12 -8.67 -1.91 -12.22
N TYR A 13 -9.48 -0.97 -11.76
CA TYR A 13 -9.04 0.40 -11.51
C TYR A 13 -8.09 0.49 -10.30
N LEU A 14 -8.38 -0.23 -9.21
CA LEU A 14 -7.49 -0.33 -8.05
C LEU A 14 -6.19 -1.07 -8.41
N LYS A 15 -6.26 -2.08 -9.28
CA LYS A 15 -5.08 -2.75 -9.85
C LYS A 15 -4.18 -1.79 -10.63
N LYS A 16 -4.78 -0.91 -11.43
CA LYS A 16 -4.06 0.09 -12.24
C LYS A 16 -3.62 1.32 -11.46
N ASN A 17 -4.23 1.59 -10.30
CA ASN A 17 -3.97 2.77 -9.48
C ASN A 17 -3.66 2.38 -8.03
N PRO A 18 -2.54 1.70 -7.77
CA PRO A 18 -2.15 1.26 -6.42
C PRO A 18 -2.01 2.43 -5.43
N LYS A 19 -1.69 3.63 -5.92
CA LYS A 19 -1.62 4.86 -5.11
C LYS A 19 -2.93 5.16 -4.39
N ILE A 20 -4.07 4.93 -5.04
CA ILE A 20 -5.41 5.21 -4.47
C ILE A 20 -5.71 4.21 -3.34
N VAL A 21 -5.28 2.96 -3.51
CA VAL A 21 -5.39 1.93 -2.46
C VAL A 21 -4.56 2.34 -1.24
N LEU A 22 -3.33 2.81 -1.45
CA LEU A 22 -2.47 3.28 -0.38
C LEU A 22 -3.05 4.53 0.30
N GLU A 23 -3.56 5.50 -0.46
CA GLU A 23 -4.20 6.71 0.08
C GLU A 23 -5.40 6.42 0.99
N GLN A 24 -6.27 5.50 0.57
CA GLN A 24 -7.42 5.09 1.38
C GLN A 24 -7.03 4.29 2.62
N ASN A 25 -5.81 3.76 2.68
CA ASN A 25 -5.30 2.98 3.79
C ASN A 25 -4.20 3.73 4.56
N ILE A 26 -4.03 5.04 4.36
CA ILE A 26 -3.14 5.87 5.21
C ILE A 26 -3.57 5.74 6.66
N GLY A 27 -2.61 5.44 7.54
CA GLY A 27 -2.83 5.17 8.97
C GLY A 27 -3.11 3.70 9.30
N LYS A 28 -3.34 2.82 8.30
CA LYS A 28 -3.41 1.38 8.55
C LYS A 28 -2.02 0.76 8.61
N VAL A 29 -1.93 -0.33 9.36
CA VAL A 29 -0.75 -1.17 9.48
C VAL A 29 -0.97 -2.44 8.65
N ILE A 30 -0.08 -2.69 7.70
CA ILE A 30 -0.02 -3.90 6.89
C ILE A 30 1.18 -4.74 7.29
N GLU A 31 1.11 -6.05 7.12
CA GLU A 31 2.27 -6.93 7.27
C GLU A 31 2.90 -7.13 5.90
N TYR A 32 4.12 -6.62 5.73
CA TYR A 32 4.85 -6.69 4.48
C TYR A 32 6.34 -6.90 4.77
N GLU A 33 7.05 -7.51 3.84
CA GLU A 33 8.49 -7.73 4.00
C GLU A 33 9.22 -6.40 3.90
N CYS A 34 9.85 -5.98 5.00
CA CYS A 34 10.61 -4.75 4.99
C CYS A 34 11.97 -5.01 4.32
N PRO A 35 12.36 -4.29 3.24
CA PRO A 35 13.63 -4.51 2.55
C PRO A 35 14.86 -4.24 3.43
N VAL A 36 14.68 -3.46 4.51
CA VAL A 36 15.72 -3.17 5.50
C VAL A 36 15.83 -4.28 6.54
N CYS A 37 14.71 -4.79 7.04
CA CYS A 37 14.70 -5.83 8.07
C CYS A 37 14.80 -7.25 7.50
N LYS A 38 14.60 -7.42 6.18
CA LYS A 38 14.50 -8.71 5.47
C LYS A 38 13.59 -9.70 6.20
N SER A 39 12.52 -9.18 6.76
CA SER A 39 11.56 -9.92 7.57
C SER A 39 10.19 -9.28 7.37
N THR A 40 9.15 -10.11 7.45
CA THR A 40 7.77 -9.66 7.52
C THR A 40 7.58 -8.81 8.75
N GLN A 41 7.30 -7.54 8.54
CA GLN A 41 7.13 -6.58 9.63
C GLN A 41 5.86 -5.77 9.41
N LYS A 42 5.37 -5.22 10.51
CA LYS A 42 4.26 -4.28 10.51
C LYS A 42 4.71 -2.94 9.91
N ILE A 43 4.24 -2.63 8.72
CA ILE A 43 4.47 -1.37 8.02
C ILE A 43 3.19 -0.54 8.07
N GLU A 44 3.31 0.64 8.65
CA GLU A 44 2.24 1.63 8.71
C GLU A 44 2.26 2.47 7.43
N ILE A 45 1.15 2.56 6.71
CA ILE A 45 1.07 3.39 5.51
C ILE A 45 0.99 4.84 5.97
N ILE A 46 2.02 5.63 5.66
CA ILE A 46 2.10 7.05 6.04
C ILE A 46 1.75 7.98 4.87
N SER A 47 1.79 7.47 3.63
CA SER A 47 1.53 8.23 2.41
C SER A 47 1.06 7.30 1.28
N SER A 48 0.59 7.91 0.19
CA SER A 48 0.19 7.30 -1.08
C SER A 48 1.24 6.41 -1.75
N ASN A 49 2.50 6.47 -1.32
CA ASN A 49 3.60 5.62 -1.78
C ASN A 49 4.64 5.31 -0.69
N LYS A 50 4.39 5.69 0.56
CA LYS A 50 5.37 5.48 1.66
C LYS A 50 4.74 4.72 2.80
N GLY A 51 5.49 3.74 3.29
CA GLY A 51 5.23 3.04 4.54
C GLY A 51 6.32 3.35 5.55
N LYS A 52 5.98 3.31 6.84
CA LYS A 52 6.93 3.32 7.93
C LYS A 52 6.95 1.94 8.57
N CYS A 53 8.08 1.26 8.52
CA CYS A 53 8.23 0.01 9.25
C CYS A 53 8.22 0.30 10.75
N LYS A 54 7.31 -0.30 11.52
CA LYS A 54 7.24 -0.12 12.98
C LYS A 54 8.45 -0.73 13.70
N ASN A 55 9.13 -1.70 13.10
CA ASN A 55 10.28 -2.36 13.72
C ASN A 55 11.57 -1.52 13.60
N CYS A 56 11.96 -1.13 12.38
CA CYS A 56 13.17 -0.31 12.19
C CYS A 56 12.91 1.20 12.18
N SER A 57 11.65 1.62 12.30
CA SER A 57 11.19 3.01 12.22
C SER A 57 11.61 3.75 10.93
N ARG A 58 12.07 3.02 9.90
CA ARG A 58 12.46 3.60 8.62
C ARG A 58 11.25 3.77 7.70
N GLU A 59 11.29 4.86 6.96
CA GLU A 59 10.42 5.08 5.81
C GLU A 59 10.90 4.22 4.65
N ILE A 60 9.98 3.49 4.05
CA ILE A 60 10.19 2.67 2.87
C ILE A 60 9.18 3.08 1.80
N GLU A 61 9.60 3.03 0.55
CA GLU A 61 8.67 3.22 -0.57
C GLU A 61 7.89 1.91 -0.77
N ILE A 62 6.55 1.98 -0.73
CA ILE A 62 5.71 0.82 -0.98
C ILE A 62 5.39 0.81 -2.47
N THR A 63 6.06 -0.06 -3.21
CA THR A 63 5.75 -0.32 -4.62
C THR A 63 4.82 -1.53 -4.68
N MET A 64 3.51 -1.29 -4.71
CA MET A 64 2.55 -2.36 -5.02
C MET A 64 2.69 -2.73 -6.49
N VAL A 65 3.38 -3.84 -6.76
CA VAL A 65 3.37 -4.51 -8.06
C VAL A 65 2.18 -5.46 -8.02
N ILE A 66 1.18 -5.19 -8.86
CA ILE A 66 0.02 -6.08 -9.01
C ILE A 66 0.24 -6.85 -10.31
N GLU A 67 0.68 -8.11 -10.19
CA GLU A 67 0.71 -9.07 -11.30
C GLU A 67 -0.70 -9.50 -11.75
#